data_AF-A0A9Q0YBC4-F1
#
_entry.id   AF-A0A9Q0YBC4-F1
#
_cell.length_a   1.000
_cell.length_b   1.000
_cell.length_c   1.000
_cell.angle_alpha   90.00
_cell.angle_beta   90.00
_cell.angle_gamma   90.00
#
_symmetry.space_group_name_H-M   'P 1'
#
loop_
_entity.id
_entity.type
_entity.pdbx_description
1 polymer ?
#
loop_
_entity_poly.entity_id
_entity_poly.type
_entity_poly.pdbx_seq_one_letter_code
_entity_poly.pdbx_strand_id
1 'polypeptide(L)'
;MKVYLKKDVTPYMHVLQCHVGETLRLHGNLSNFSQQGLEKLNDKVTTWYFRSTHHKGNEALRQIMLKENRLQHLKLNCPRSKKIEIKCGVCKHGGHNKRTCSHKLIMG
;
A
#
# COMPACT_ATOMS: atom_id res chain seq x y z
N MET A 1 -31.97 -25.26 17.63
CA MET A 1 -32.49 -24.33 16.61
C MET A 1 -31.38 -24.06 15.61
N LYS A 2 -31.53 -24.39 14.32
CA LYS A 2 -30.54 -24.01 13.30
C LYS A 2 -30.83 -22.57 12.90
N VAL A 3 -29.91 -21.66 13.23
CA VAL A 3 -30.05 -20.21 13.02
C VAL A 3 -29.93 -19.82 11.54
N TYR A 4 -29.25 -20.64 10.73
CA TYR A 4 -29.05 -20.40 9.29
C TYR A 4 -29.43 -21.62 8.44
N LEU A 5 -30.00 -21.37 7.26
CA LEU A 5 -30.36 -22.37 6.25
C LEU A 5 -29.28 -22.45 5.18
N LYS A 6 -29.25 -23.55 4.40
CA LYS A 6 -28.23 -23.75 3.34
C LYS A 6 -28.23 -22.63 2.29
N LYS A 7 -29.38 -22.02 2.01
CA LYS A 7 -29.53 -20.90 1.08
C LYS A 7 -28.84 -19.61 1.56
N ASP A 8 -28.56 -19.50 2.85
CA ASP A 8 -27.92 -18.33 3.45
C ASP A 8 -26.38 -18.42 3.39
N VAL A 9 -25.85 -19.57 2.95
CA VAL A 9 -24.41 -19.79 2.79
C VAL A 9 -23.98 -19.31 1.42
N THR A 10 -23.22 -18.23 1.39
CA THR A 10 -22.62 -17.73 0.14
C THR A 10 -21.52 -18.67 -0.35
N PRO A 11 -21.21 -18.67 -1.66
CA PRO A 11 -20.08 -19.43 -2.19
C PRO A 11 -18.75 -19.13 -1.47
N TYR A 12 -18.51 -17.88 -1.07
CA TYR A 12 -17.32 -17.49 -0.30
C TYR A 12 -17.28 -18.14 1.08
N MET A 13 -18.41 -18.25 1.78
CA MET A 13 -18.47 -18.95 3.06
C MET A 13 -18.21 -20.45 2.92
N HIS A 14 -18.74 -21.07 1.86
CA HIS A 14 -18.46 -22.48 1.55
C HIS A 14 -16.97 -22.72 1.27
N VAL A 15 -16.36 -21.88 0.42
CA VAL A 15 -14.92 -21.95 0.11
C VAL A 15 -14.09 -21.76 1.37
N LEU A 16 -14.44 -20.78 2.21
CA LEU A 16 -13.73 -20.50 3.45
C LEU A 16 -13.70 -21.72 4.39
N GLN A 17 -14.84 -22.40 4.55
CA GLN A 17 -14.96 -23.52 5.48
C GLN A 17 -14.42 -24.84 4.91
N CYS A 18 -14.68 -25.12 3.63
CA CYS A 18 -14.43 -26.45 3.05
C CYS A 18 -13.11 -26.52 2.25
N HIS A 19 -12.69 -25.43 1.62
CA HIS A 19 -11.63 -25.46 0.60
C HIS A 19 -10.35 -24.73 1.00
N VAL A 20 -10.37 -23.92 2.07
CA VAL A 20 -9.16 -23.21 2.55
C VAL A 20 -8.06 -24.17 2.95
N GLY A 21 -8.38 -25.28 3.62
CA GLY A 21 -7.40 -26.29 4.02
C GLY A 21 -6.70 -26.91 2.81
N GLU A 22 -7.45 -27.28 1.78
CA GLU A 22 -6.91 -27.78 0.52
C GLU A 22 -6.04 -26.72 -0.19
N THR A 23 -6.54 -25.49 -0.28
CA THR A 23 -5.83 -24.35 -0.87
C THR A 23 -4.50 -24.09 -0.15
N LEU A 24 -4.47 -24.17 1.18
CA LEU A 24 -3.25 -24.02 1.98
C LEU A 24 -2.28 -25.18 1.76
N ARG A 25 -2.77 -26.41 1.61
CA ARG A 25 -1.90 -27.56 1.31
C ARG A 25 -1.26 -27.46 -0.07
N LEU A 26 -1.98 -26.95 -1.06
CA LEU A 26 -1.49 -26.82 -2.44
C LEU A 26 -0.57 -25.60 -2.64
N HIS A 27 -0.89 -24.47 -2.01
CA HIS A 27 -0.22 -23.19 -2.31
C HIS A 27 0.53 -22.57 -1.12
N GLY A 28 0.40 -23.12 0.08
CA GLY A 28 1.07 -22.65 1.30
C GLY A 28 0.53 -21.34 1.88
N ASN A 29 -0.10 -20.48 1.05
CA ASN A 29 -0.61 -19.18 1.46
C ASN A 29 -1.76 -18.70 0.55
N LEU A 30 -2.79 -18.09 1.14
CA LEU A 30 -3.90 -17.45 0.42
C LEU A 30 -3.60 -16.01 0.00
N SER A 31 -2.61 -15.34 0.61
CA SER A 31 -2.31 -13.93 0.37
C SER A 31 -2.05 -13.61 -1.10
N ASN A 32 -1.45 -14.55 -1.83
CA ASN A 32 -1.14 -14.40 -3.26
C ASN A 32 -2.39 -14.36 -4.15
N PHE A 33 -3.53 -14.87 -3.65
CA PHE A 33 -4.80 -14.98 -4.38
C PHE A 33 -5.86 -13.98 -3.93
N SER A 34 -5.53 -13.11 -2.97
CA SER A 34 -6.45 -12.09 -2.44
C SER A 34 -6.87 -11.02 -3.46
N GLN A 35 -6.14 -10.91 -4.59
CA GLN A 35 -6.27 -9.84 -5.60
C GLN A 35 -6.13 -8.41 -5.05
N GLN A 36 -5.85 -8.21 -3.76
CA GLN A 36 -5.74 -6.89 -3.14
C GLN A 36 -4.67 -6.01 -3.80
N GLY A 37 -3.56 -6.62 -4.23
CA GLY A 37 -2.51 -5.92 -4.97
C GLY A 37 -2.98 -5.40 -6.33
N LEU A 38 -3.84 -6.16 -7.02
CA LEU A 38 -4.40 -5.79 -8.31
C LEU A 38 -5.38 -4.63 -8.17
N GLU A 39 -6.27 -4.68 -7.17
CA GLU A 39 -7.20 -3.58 -6.87
C GLU A 39 -6.45 -2.27 -6.59
N LYS A 40 -5.43 -2.33 -5.75
CA LYS A 40 -4.60 -1.16 -5.43
C LYS A 40 -3.84 -0.64 -6.66
N LEU A 41 -3.40 -1.52 -7.55
CA LEU A 41 -2.78 -1.14 -8.81
C LEU A 41 -3.79 -0.44 -9.72
N ASN A 42 -5.01 -0.97 -9.80
CA ASN A 42 -6.09 -0.40 -10.60
C ASN A 42 -6.44 1.02 -10.14
N ASP A 43 -6.58 1.25 -8.82
CA ASP A 43 -6.81 2.58 -8.25
C ASP A 43 -5.72 3.58 -8.67
N LYS A 44 -4.46 3.16 -8.60
CA LYS A 44 -3.29 3.97 -8.95
C LYS A 44 -3.26 4.31 -10.44
N VAL A 45 -3.47 3.31 -11.30
CA VAL A 45 -3.50 3.47 -12.77
C VAL A 45 -4.66 4.36 -13.19
N THR A 46 -5.85 4.13 -12.62
CA THR A 46 -7.05 4.93 -12.86
C THR A 46 -6.81 6.39 -12.49
N THR A 47 -6.22 6.64 -11.32
CA THR A 47 -5.86 7.99 -10.88
C THR A 47 -4.91 8.66 -11.86
N TRP A 48 -3.90 7.96 -12.36
CA TRP A 48 -2.95 8.54 -13.31
C TRP A 48 -3.55 8.79 -14.69
N TYR A 49 -4.41 7.89 -15.16
CA TYR A 49 -5.14 8.07 -16.41
C TYR A 49 -6.00 9.34 -16.37
N PHE A 50 -6.77 9.54 -15.30
CA PHE A 50 -7.65 10.72 -15.22
C PHE A 50 -6.93 12.02 -14.84
N ARG A 51 -5.86 11.97 -14.04
CA ARG A 51 -5.22 13.18 -13.50
C ARG A 51 -3.89 13.57 -14.15
N SER A 52 -3.18 12.62 -14.76
CA SER A 52 -1.77 12.83 -15.16
C SER A 52 -1.54 12.68 -16.66
N THR A 53 -2.51 12.18 -17.43
CA THR A 53 -2.38 12.10 -18.89
C THR A 53 -3.29 13.11 -19.57
N HIS A 54 -2.70 14.10 -20.24
CA HIS A 54 -3.44 14.99 -21.16
C HIS A 54 -3.83 14.29 -22.47
N HIS A 55 -3.39 13.05 -22.68
CA HIS A 55 -3.65 12.24 -23.86
C HIS A 55 -4.82 11.27 -23.63
N LYS A 56 -5.45 10.81 -24.72
CA LYS A 56 -6.54 9.82 -24.69
C LYS A 56 -6.09 8.51 -25.35
N GLY A 57 -6.68 7.40 -24.95
CA GLY A 57 -6.45 6.10 -25.59
C GLY A 57 -5.02 5.57 -25.40
N ASN A 58 -4.45 4.99 -26.45
CA ASN A 58 -3.18 4.23 -26.37
C ASN A 58 -1.99 5.05 -25.87
N GLU A 59 -1.94 6.36 -26.16
CA GLU A 59 -0.83 7.20 -25.70
C GLU A 59 -0.86 7.43 -24.18
N ALA A 60 -2.05 7.50 -23.58
CA ALA A 60 -2.19 7.59 -22.12
C ALA A 60 -1.67 6.30 -21.45
N LEU A 61 -1.97 5.14 -22.02
CA LEU A 61 -1.47 3.85 -21.53
C LEU A 61 0.06 3.79 -21.60
N ARG A 62 0.64 4.23 -22.72
CA ARG A 62 2.10 4.31 -22.88
C ARG A 62 2.73 5.20 -21.81
N GLN A 63 2.17 6.37 -21.55
CA GLN A 63 2.68 7.29 -20.53
C GLN A 63 2.60 6.71 -19.11
N ILE A 64 1.52 6.02 -18.79
CA ILE A 64 1.36 5.32 -17.51
C ILE A 64 2.44 4.24 -17.34
N MET A 65 2.68 3.43 -18.36
CA MET A 65 3.74 2.41 -18.31
C MET A 65 5.14 3.02 -18.17
N LEU A 66 5.44 4.06 -18.95
CA LEU A 66 6.72 4.76 -18.83
C LEU A 66 6.90 5.39 -17.44
N LYS A 67 5.82 5.88 -16.82
CA LYS A 67 5.83 6.41 -15.46
C LYS A 67 6.14 5.32 -14.42
N GLU A 68 5.54 4.14 -14.52
CA GLU A 68 5.90 3.01 -13.64
C GLU A 68 7.39 2.65 -13.78
N ASN A 69 7.88 2.50 -15.02
CA ASN A 69 9.29 2.17 -15.26
C ASN A 69 10.23 3.18 -14.61
N ARG A 70 9.97 4.49 -14.77
CA ARG A 70 10.75 5.54 -14.10
C ARG A 70 10.74 5.41 -12.58
N LEU A 71 9.57 5.14 -11.98
CA LEU A 71 9.44 4.98 -10.53
C LEU A 71 10.15 3.72 -10.02
N GLN A 72 10.12 2.62 -10.78
CA GLN A 72 10.83 1.39 -10.44
C GLN A 72 12.35 1.59 -10.50
N HIS A 73 12.86 2.20 -11.57
CA HIS A 73 14.27 2.58 -11.68
C HIS A 73 14.71 3.47 -10.52
N LEU A 74 13.90 4.47 -10.14
CA LEU A 74 14.21 5.33 -8.99
C LEU A 74 14.23 4.53 -7.68
N LYS A 75 13.30 3.60 -7.46
CA LYS A 75 13.26 2.79 -6.23
C LYS A 75 14.46 1.84 -6.09
N LEU A 76 14.95 1.29 -7.20
CA LEU A 76 16.08 0.36 -7.23
C LEU A 76 17.42 1.10 -7.13
N ASN A 77 17.54 2.24 -7.80
CA ASN A 77 18.83 2.93 -7.97
C ASN A 77 19.02 4.11 -7.00
N CYS A 78 17.96 4.59 -6.33
CA CYS A 78 18.10 5.63 -5.32
C CYS A 78 18.24 4.99 -3.94
N PRO A 79 19.38 5.11 -3.25
CA PRO A 79 19.46 4.74 -1.85
C PRO A 79 18.41 5.57 -1.12
N ARG A 80 17.43 4.90 -0.48
CA ARG A 80 16.36 5.55 0.32
C ARG A 80 16.96 6.76 1.01
N SER A 81 16.49 7.96 0.68
CA SER A 81 17.00 9.20 1.25
C SER A 81 17.21 8.96 2.74
N LYS A 82 18.47 8.99 3.21
CA LYS A 82 18.79 8.84 4.62
C LYS A 82 17.82 9.74 5.35
N LYS A 83 17.02 9.21 6.29
CA LYS A 83 16.14 10.05 7.12
C LYS A 83 17.05 11.14 7.66
N ILE A 84 16.88 12.37 7.18
CA ILE A 84 17.67 13.49 7.66
C ILE A 84 17.27 13.61 9.12
N GLU A 85 18.18 13.30 10.03
CA GLU A 85 17.94 13.52 11.45
C GLU A 85 17.84 15.02 11.67
N ILE A 86 16.60 15.51 11.71
CA ILE A 86 16.32 16.91 11.98
C ILE A 86 16.68 17.18 13.43
N LYS A 87 17.72 17.99 13.65
CA LYS A 87 18.10 18.47 14.98
C LYS A 87 17.05 19.43 15.52
N CYS A 88 16.71 19.29 16.79
CA CYS A 88 15.78 20.17 17.48
C CYS A 88 16.27 21.62 17.47
N GLY A 89 15.41 22.57 17.12
CA GLY A 89 15.76 24.00 17.08
C GLY A 89 16.06 24.62 18.45
N VAL A 90 15.71 23.96 19.56
CA VAL A 90 15.91 24.44 20.94
C VAL A 90 17.18 23.85 21.55
N CYS A 91 17.28 22.52 21.66
CA CYS A 91 18.41 21.86 22.32
C CYS A 91 19.46 21.27 21.36
N LYS A 92 19.28 21.43 20.04
CA LYS A 92 20.18 20.91 18.97
C LYS A 92 20.39 19.38 18.94
N HIS A 93 19.70 18.61 19.77
CA HIS A 93 19.73 17.13 19.75
C HIS A 93 18.73 16.54 18.74
N GLY A 94 19.02 15.33 18.25
CA GLY A 94 18.14 14.56 17.36
C GLY A 94 16.97 13.89 18.10
N GLY A 95 16.12 13.20 17.34
CA GLY A 95 15.05 12.34 17.88
C GLY A 95 13.76 13.06 18.32
N HIS A 96 13.71 14.39 18.26
CA HIS A 96 12.52 15.17 18.62
C HIS A 96 12.52 16.55 17.97
N ASN A 97 11.39 17.27 18.01
CA ASN A 97 11.23 18.60 17.42
C ASN A 97 11.00 19.68 18.48
N LYS A 98 10.92 20.96 18.07
CA LYS A 98 10.71 22.10 18.99
C LYS A 98 9.45 21.99 19.85
N ARG A 99 8.40 21.28 19.38
CA ARG A 99 7.15 21.09 20.13
C ARG A 99 7.28 20.01 21.21
N THR A 100 8.14 19.01 21.00
CA THR A 100 8.36 17.90 21.91
C THR A 100 9.68 18.01 22.68
N CYS A 101 10.30 19.21 22.69
CA CYS A 101 11.56 19.46 23.35
C CYS A 101 11.39 19.69 24.85
N SER A 102 11.95 18.80 25.67
CA SER A 102 11.90 18.92 27.14
C SER A 102 12.61 20.17 27.67
N HIS A 103 13.62 20.70 26.96
CA HIS A 103 14.25 21.98 27.32
C HIS A 103 13.29 23.18 27.25
N LYS A 104 12.19 23.08 26.47
CA LYS A 104 11.17 24.14 26.41
C LYS A 104 10.34 24.21 27.70
N LEU A 105 10.21 23.11 28.44
CA LEU A 105 9.45 23.03 29.68
C LEU A 105 10.22 23.59 30.90
N ILE A 106 11.55 23.76 30.76
CA ILE A 106 12.44 24.20 31.84
C ILE A 106 12.71 25.72 31.76
N MET A 107 12.45 26.35 30.60
CA MET A 107 12.63 27.79 30.38
C MET A 107 11.29 28.56 30.32
N GLY A 108 10.23 27.95 30.86
CA GLY A 108 8.91 28.56 31.00
C GLY A 108 8.68 29.06 32.42
#